data_AF-A0A535PE52-F1
#
_entry.id   AF-A0A535PE52-F1
#
_cell.length_a   1.000
_cell.length_b   1.000
_cell.length_c   1.000
_cell.angle_alpha   90.00
_cell.angle_beta   90.00
_cell.angle_gamma   90.00
#
_symmetry.space_group_name_H-M   'P 1'
#
loop_
_entity.id
_entity.type
_entity.pdbx_description
1 polymer ?
#
loop_
_entity_poly.entity_id
_entity_poly.type
_entity_poly.pdbx_seq_one_letter_code
_entity_poly.pdbx_strand_id
1 'polypeptide(L)'
;MPPRSSVPAILGLFVASLALRPQLLAIGPLLPIIRTDLGLAHGVAGLLGSIPVLCMGLFAPLGPVVAARFGVRWALAGCLGLVGAFGVVRALAPDAAGVLGSTVAIGIAVGTAGAIPAIVVKLKAPTVPALGTGAYAGGIVAGSSIAAALAIPLAGPALDWRHSLAVLSVAGLVPAVAWLLLVRPD
;
A
#
# COMPACT_ATOMS: atom_id res chain seq x y z
N MET A 1 -21.26 -21.33 8.51
CA MET A 1 -21.27 -19.89 8.90
C MET A 1 -19.96 -19.61 9.64
N PRO A 2 -19.18 -18.57 9.27
CA PRO A 2 -17.99 -18.21 10.02
C PRO A 2 -18.39 -17.84 11.47
N PRO A 3 -17.59 -18.21 12.48
CA PRO A 3 -17.87 -17.81 13.85
C PRO A 3 -17.95 -16.27 13.93
N ARG A 4 -18.91 -15.73 14.69
CA ARG A 4 -19.19 -14.28 14.84
C ARG A 4 -17.95 -13.44 15.17
N SER A 5 -16.88 -14.04 15.70
CA SER A 5 -15.60 -13.39 16.02
C SER A 5 -14.66 -13.16 14.84
N SER A 6 -14.79 -13.89 13.72
CA SER A 6 -13.87 -13.77 12.56
C SER A 6 -14.30 -12.72 11.54
N VAL A 7 -15.58 -12.34 11.50
CA VAL A 7 -16.13 -11.33 10.58
C VAL A 7 -15.42 -9.97 10.67
N PRO A 8 -15.22 -9.37 11.86
CA PRO A 8 -14.54 -8.06 11.95
C PRO A 8 -13.07 -8.13 11.51
N ALA A 9 -12.39 -9.26 11.75
CA ALA A 9 -11.00 -9.46 11.30
C ALA A 9 -10.92 -9.55 9.77
N ILE A 10 -11.84 -10.26 9.12
CA ILE A 10 -11.90 -10.40 7.66
C ILE A 10 -12.23 -9.05 7.00
N LEU A 11 -13.21 -8.32 7.55
CA LEU A 11 -13.57 -7.00 7.05
C LEU A 11 -12.42 -6.00 7.24
N GLY A 12 -11.78 -6.00 8.41
CA GLY A 12 -10.59 -5.20 8.66
C GLY A 12 -9.46 -5.54 7.69
N LEU A 13 -9.26 -6.81 7.37
CA LEU A 13 -8.24 -7.26 6.43
C LEU A 13 -8.52 -6.77 5.01
N PHE A 14 -9.78 -6.85 4.56
CA PHE A 14 -10.21 -6.32 3.27
C PHE A 14 -9.94 -4.80 3.19
N VAL A 15 -10.36 -4.07 4.22
CA VAL A 15 -10.17 -2.61 4.32
C VAL A 15 -8.69 -2.25 4.33
N ALA A 16 -7.88 -2.87 5.19
CA ALA A 16 -6.44 -2.64 5.24
C ALA A 16 -5.78 -2.93 3.88
N SER A 17 -6.20 -4.00 3.22
CA SER A 17 -5.66 -4.46 1.94
C SER A 17 -5.94 -3.53 0.78
N LEU A 18 -7.01 -2.74 0.85
CA LEU A 18 -7.27 -1.68 -0.12
C LEU A 18 -6.12 -0.66 -0.21
N ALA A 19 -5.35 -0.44 0.86
CA ALA A 19 -4.25 0.54 0.89
C ALA A 19 -2.85 -0.03 0.59
N LEU A 20 -2.66 -1.35 0.46
CA LEU A 20 -1.31 -1.92 0.35
C LEU A 20 -0.63 -1.68 -1.01
N ARG A 21 -1.40 -1.61 -2.10
CA ARG A 21 -0.87 -1.51 -3.48
C ARG A 21 -1.30 -0.29 -4.32
N PRO A 22 -2.30 0.55 -3.97
CA PRO A 22 -2.66 1.75 -4.73
C PRO A 22 -1.48 2.63 -5.13
N GLN A 23 -0.59 2.95 -4.19
CA GLN A 23 0.52 3.87 -4.44
C GLN A 23 1.50 3.35 -5.51
N LEU A 24 1.61 2.03 -5.69
CA LEU A 24 2.50 1.42 -6.68
C LEU A 24 1.86 1.36 -8.05
N LEU A 25 0.60 0.94 -8.15
CA LEU A 25 -0.08 0.82 -9.43
C LEU A 25 -0.51 2.16 -10.02
N ALA A 26 -0.74 3.19 -9.21
CA ALA A 26 -1.03 4.54 -9.69
C ALA A 26 0.16 5.18 -10.42
N ILE A 27 1.39 4.71 -10.18
CA ILE A 27 2.59 5.19 -10.89
C ILE A 27 2.53 4.81 -12.36
N GLY A 28 2.02 3.63 -12.71
CA GLY A 28 2.00 3.15 -14.09
C GLY A 28 1.33 4.13 -15.07
N PRO A 29 0.07 4.53 -14.83
CA PRO A 29 -0.63 5.52 -15.67
C PRO A 29 0.01 6.92 -15.66
N LEU A 30 0.63 7.32 -14.55
CA LEU A 30 1.26 8.64 -14.39
C LEU A 30 2.70 8.70 -14.90
N LEU A 31 3.33 7.55 -15.17
CA LEU A 31 4.74 7.46 -15.51
C LEU A 31 5.14 8.30 -16.73
N PRO A 32 4.35 8.36 -17.83
CA PRO A 32 4.67 9.24 -18.96
C PRO A 32 4.70 10.72 -18.57
N ILE A 33 3.76 11.15 -17.72
CA ILE A 33 3.61 12.53 -17.25
C ILE A 33 4.78 12.90 -16.31
N ILE A 34 5.06 12.04 -15.32
CA ILE A 34 6.18 12.21 -14.39
C ILE A 34 7.50 12.31 -15.17
N ARG A 35 7.67 11.48 -16.20
CA ARG A 35 8.88 11.49 -17.03
C ARG A 35 9.05 12.82 -17.77
N THR A 36 7.99 13.32 -18.41
CA THR A 36 8.05 14.59 -19.16
C THR A 36 8.26 15.78 -18.24
N ASP A 37 7.62 15.78 -17.07
CA ASP A 37 7.70 16.88 -16.11
C ASP A 37 9.07 16.97 -15.42
N LEU A 38 9.64 15.82 -15.03
CA LEU A 38 10.95 15.76 -14.38
C LEU A 38 12.13 15.63 -15.36
N GLY A 39 11.89 15.66 -16.67
CA GLY A 39 12.93 15.51 -17.70
C GLY A 39 13.71 14.18 -17.60
N LEU A 40 13.06 13.11 -17.14
CA LEU A 40 13.73 11.84 -16.82
C LEU A 40 14.12 11.05 -18.08
N ALA A 41 15.34 10.52 -18.07
CA ALA A 41 15.76 9.52 -19.04
C ALA A 41 14.91 8.23 -18.90
N HIS A 42 14.68 7.55 -20.02
CA HIS A 42 13.87 6.31 -20.08
C HIS A 42 14.31 5.25 -19.06
N GLY A 43 15.62 5.12 -18.83
CA GLY A 43 16.17 4.20 -17.83
C GLY A 43 15.75 4.54 -16.40
N VAL A 44 15.69 5.82 -16.04
CA VAL A 44 15.30 6.29 -14.70
C VAL A 44 13.78 6.15 -14.48
N ALA A 45 12.98 6.35 -15.52
CA ALA A 45 11.55 6.07 -15.46
C ALA A 45 11.27 4.57 -15.21
N GLY A 46 12.08 3.68 -15.79
CA GLY A 46 12.02 2.24 -15.49
C GLY A 46 12.29 1.91 -14.02
N LEU A 47 13.19 2.66 -13.37
CA LEU A 47 13.50 2.50 -11.95
C LEU A 47 12.31 2.78 -11.04
N LEU A 48 11.44 3.74 -11.38
CA LEU A 48 10.23 4.04 -10.59
C LEU A 48 9.28 2.85 -10.49
N GLY A 49 9.26 1.97 -11.50
CA GLY A 49 8.46 0.75 -11.49
C GLY A 49 9.18 -0.47 -10.90
N SER A 50 10.48 -0.60 -11.11
CA SER A 50 11.25 -1.80 -10.69
C SER A 50 11.74 -1.72 -9.24
N ILE A 51 12.11 -0.53 -8.75
CA ILE A 51 12.58 -0.33 -7.37
C ILE A 51 11.57 -0.87 -6.35
N PRO A 52 10.27 -0.53 -6.42
CA PRO A 52 9.32 -1.04 -5.45
C PRO A 52 9.25 -2.56 -5.42
N VAL A 53 9.29 -3.22 -6.58
CA VAL A 53 9.20 -4.68 -6.69
C VAL A 53 10.45 -5.33 -6.10
N LEU A 54 11.63 -4.78 -6.38
CA LEU A 54 12.90 -5.23 -5.80
C LEU A 54 12.88 -5.07 -4.28
N CYS A 55 12.46 -3.91 -3.77
CA CYS A 55 12.29 -3.69 -2.33
C CYS A 55 11.27 -4.66 -1.74
N MET A 56 10.16 -4.94 -2.44
CA MET A 56 9.13 -5.85 -1.95
C MET A 56 9.69 -7.26 -1.74
N GLY A 57 10.49 -7.75 -2.69
CA GLY A 57 11.15 -9.05 -2.59
C GLY A 57 12.22 -9.09 -1.50
N LEU A 58 13.05 -8.04 -1.41
CA LEU A 58 14.16 -7.98 -0.46
C LEU A 58 13.69 -7.84 0.99
N PHE A 59 12.61 -7.09 1.22
CA PHE A 59 12.11 -6.76 2.55
C PHE A 59 10.86 -7.57 2.98
N ALA A 60 10.34 -8.46 2.13
CA ALA A 60 9.33 -9.44 2.50
C ALA A 60 9.62 -10.21 3.82
N PRO A 61 10.84 -10.70 4.10
CA PRO A 61 11.12 -11.43 5.34
C PRO A 61 11.07 -10.54 6.61
N LEU A 62 11.06 -9.21 6.48
CA LEU A 62 10.87 -8.33 7.63
C LEU A 62 9.43 -8.39 8.16
N GLY A 63 8.45 -8.70 7.32
CA GLY A 63 7.04 -8.74 7.72
C GLY A 63 6.77 -9.65 8.93
N PRO A 64 7.15 -10.94 8.87
CA PRO A 64 7.02 -11.85 10.02
C PRO A 64 7.78 -11.38 11.26
N VAL A 65 8.97 -10.79 11.10
CA VAL A 65 9.79 -10.31 12.23
C VAL A 65 9.11 -9.14 12.95
N VAL A 66 8.61 -8.17 12.19
CA VAL A 66 7.88 -7.01 12.73
C VAL A 66 6.56 -7.46 13.37
N ALA A 67 5.83 -8.37 12.72
CA ALA A 67 4.60 -8.94 13.26
C ALA A 67 4.82 -9.71 14.56
N ALA A 68 5.91 -10.48 14.68
CA ALA A 68 6.26 -11.20 15.90
C ALA A 68 6.67 -10.26 17.04
N ARG A 69 7.33 -9.14 16.73
CA ARG A 69 7.84 -8.20 17.75
C ARG A 69 6.79 -7.21 18.24
N PHE A 70 5.94 -6.69 17.36
CA PHE A 70 4.99 -5.61 17.67
C PHE A 70 3.52 -6.06 17.67
N GLY A 71 3.25 -7.31 17.30
CA GLY A 71 1.90 -7.80 17.06
C GLY A 71 1.41 -7.46 15.65
N VAL A 72 0.53 -8.30 15.10
CA VAL A 72 0.00 -8.13 13.74
C VAL A 72 -0.82 -6.84 13.59
N ARG A 73 -1.49 -6.40 14.66
CA ARG A 73 -2.28 -5.16 14.65
C ARG A 73 -1.39 -3.94 14.41
N TRP A 74 -0.37 -3.76 15.24
CA TRP A 74 0.52 -2.58 15.15
C TRP A 74 1.50 -2.68 13.98
N ALA A 75 1.97 -3.88 13.64
CA ALA A 75 2.84 -4.08 12.49
C ALA A 75 2.18 -3.64 11.18
N LEU A 76 0.94 -4.08 10.92
CA LEU A 76 0.22 -3.69 9.70
C LEU A 76 -0.15 -2.20 9.70
N ALA A 77 -0.63 -1.67 10.82
CA ALA A 77 -0.94 -0.24 10.96
C ALA A 77 0.29 0.64 10.72
N GLY A 78 1.43 0.28 11.30
CA GLY A 78 2.69 1.00 11.14
C GLY A 78 3.17 0.99 9.68
N CYS A 79 3.12 -0.17 9.01
CA CYS A 79 3.51 -0.26 7.60
C CYS A 79 2.57 0.58 6.71
N LEU A 80 1.25 0.50 6.90
CA LEU A 80 0.29 1.32 6.14
C LEU A 80 0.48 2.82 6.41
N GLY A 81 0.79 3.19 7.65
CA GLY A 81 1.14 4.57 8.03
C GLY A 81 2.39 5.05 7.29
N LEU A 82 3.44 4.23 7.22
CA LEU A 82 4.65 4.54 6.47
C LEU A 82 4.38 4.68 4.97
N VAL A 83 3.57 3.80 4.38
CA VAL A 83 3.17 3.89 2.97
C VAL A 83 2.45 5.20 2.69
N GLY A 84 1.50 5.60 3.55
CA GLY A 84 0.79 6.87 3.43
C GLY A 84 1.71 8.08 3.61
N ALA A 85 2.54 8.08 4.65
CA ALA A 85 3.47 9.17 4.96
C ALA A 85 4.49 9.40 3.84
N PHE A 86 5.19 8.34 3.40
CA PHE A 86 6.12 8.45 2.29
C PHE A 86 5.42 8.71 0.96
N GLY A 87 4.15 8.31 0.82
CA GLY A 87 3.30 8.71 -0.31
C GLY A 87 3.10 10.22 -0.39
N VAL A 88 2.82 10.87 0.75
CA VAL A 88 2.71 12.34 0.84
C VAL A 88 4.07 13.01 0.59
N VAL A 89 5.15 12.49 1.19
CA VAL A 89 6.51 13.01 0.94
C VAL A 89 6.86 12.93 -0.55
N ARG A 90 6.53 11.82 -1.22
CA ARG A 90 6.72 11.65 -2.67
C ARG A 90 5.95 12.67 -3.50
N ALA A 91 4.73 13.01 -3.09
CA ALA A 91 3.91 14.01 -3.77
C ALA A 91 4.45 15.44 -3.61
N LEU A 92 5.11 15.73 -2.48
CA LEU A 92 5.70 17.04 -2.18
C LEU A 92 7.15 17.19 -2.69
N ALA A 93 7.81 16.09 -3.05
CA ALA A 93 9.20 16.08 -3.48
C ALA A 93 9.41 16.98 -4.72
N PRO A 94 10.28 18.00 -4.65
CA PRO A 94 10.48 18.94 -5.76
C PRO A 94 11.28 18.33 -6.92
N ASP A 95 12.11 17.32 -6.64
CA ASP A 95 13.10 16.75 -7.55
C ASP A 95 12.98 15.21 -7.68
N ALA A 96 13.56 14.67 -8.75
CA ALA A 96 13.52 13.23 -9.05
C ALA A 96 14.17 12.36 -7.97
N ALA A 97 15.21 12.86 -7.28
CA ALA A 97 15.88 12.11 -6.23
C ALA A 97 14.95 11.93 -5.02
N GLY A 98 14.22 12.99 -4.63
CA GLY A 98 13.17 12.90 -3.60
C GLY A 98 12.05 11.91 -3.96
N VAL A 99 11.63 11.88 -5.23
CA VAL A 99 10.62 10.92 -5.70
C VAL A 99 11.15 9.47 -5.65
N LEU A 100 12.38 9.24 -6.09
CA LEU A 100 13.01 7.91 -6.08
C LEU A 100 13.25 7.43 -4.64
N GLY A 101 13.78 8.28 -3.76
CA GLY A 101 14.01 7.95 -2.36
C GLY A 101 12.72 7.60 -1.62
N SER A 102 11.65 8.36 -1.86
CA SER A 102 10.33 8.06 -1.30
C SER A 102 9.75 6.76 -1.87
N THR A 103 10.01 6.47 -3.14
CA THR A 103 9.59 5.22 -3.79
C THR A 103 10.26 3.98 -3.17
N VAL A 104 11.55 4.07 -2.83
CA VAL A 104 12.27 3.03 -2.06
C VAL A 104 11.59 2.82 -0.70
N ALA A 105 11.33 3.89 0.03
CA ALA A 105 10.72 3.81 1.36
C ALA A 105 9.31 3.20 1.33
N ILE A 106 8.49 3.57 0.33
CA ILE A 106 7.19 2.95 0.08
C ILE A 106 7.36 1.46 -0.24
N GLY A 107 8.33 1.10 -1.10
CA GLY A 107 8.61 -0.30 -1.44
C GLY A 107 8.98 -1.17 -0.23
N ILE A 108 9.79 -0.63 0.69
CA ILE A 108 10.14 -1.30 1.96
C ILE A 108 8.90 -1.52 2.83
N ALA A 109 8.08 -0.48 2.99
CA ALA A 109 6.88 -0.55 3.82
C ALA A 109 5.84 -1.53 3.25
N VAL A 110 5.61 -1.50 1.93
CA VAL A 110 4.72 -2.47 1.24
C VAL A 110 5.29 -3.89 1.30
N GLY A 111 6.60 -4.06 1.10
CA GLY A 111 7.28 -5.35 1.20
C GLY A 111 7.10 -5.99 2.56
N THR A 112 7.35 -5.20 3.61
CA THR A 112 7.16 -5.61 5.00
C THR A 112 5.68 -5.93 5.28
N ALA A 113 4.75 -5.10 4.78
CA ALA A 113 3.32 -5.31 4.95
C ALA A 113 2.79 -6.55 4.22
N GLY A 114 3.38 -6.94 3.08
CA GLY A 114 2.84 -7.94 2.17
C GLY A 114 2.65 -9.33 2.78
N ALA A 115 3.46 -9.71 3.77
CA ALA A 115 3.34 -10.99 4.46
C ALA A 115 2.34 -10.97 5.64
N ILE A 116 2.03 -9.79 6.19
CA ILE A 116 1.24 -9.65 7.43
C ILE A 116 -0.20 -10.12 7.27
N PRO A 117 -0.93 -9.84 6.16
CA PRO A 117 -2.30 -10.30 6.00
C PRO A 117 -2.45 -11.83 6.07
N ALA A 118 -1.52 -12.57 5.48
CA ALA A 118 -1.53 -14.03 5.54
C ALA A 118 -1.31 -14.56 6.98
N ILE A 119 -0.48 -13.86 7.77
CA ILE A 119 -0.28 -14.17 9.19
C ILE A 119 -1.58 -13.91 9.98
N VAL A 120 -2.26 -12.78 9.72
CA VAL A 120 -3.56 -12.48 10.36
C VAL A 120 -4.59 -13.56 10.05
N VAL A 121 -4.70 -14.00 8.79
CA VAL A 121 -5.66 -15.06 8.41
C VAL A 121 -5.39 -16.33 9.21
N LYS A 122 -4.12 -16.73 9.33
CA LYS A 122 -3.71 -17.90 10.13
C LYS A 122 -4.08 -17.75 11.62
N LEU A 123 -3.90 -16.57 12.20
CA LEU A 123 -4.13 -16.33 13.63
C LEU A 123 -5.59 -16.09 13.99
N LYS A 124 -6.32 -15.28 13.21
CA LYS A 124 -7.67 -14.77 13.55
C LYS A 124 -8.81 -15.40 12.75
N ALA A 125 -8.50 -16.11 11.66
CA ALA A 125 -9.48 -16.82 10.83
C ALA A 125 -9.06 -18.28 10.47
N PRO A 126 -8.52 -19.08 11.42
CA PRO A 126 -8.01 -20.42 11.12
C PRO A 126 -9.10 -21.38 10.61
N THR A 127 -10.36 -21.14 10.97
CA THR A 127 -11.51 -21.96 10.56
C THR A 127 -11.99 -21.67 9.14
N VAL A 128 -11.63 -20.51 8.57
CA VAL A 128 -12.09 -20.04 7.24
C VAL A 128 -10.95 -19.39 6.43
N PRO A 129 -9.82 -20.08 6.21
CA PRO A 129 -8.63 -19.49 5.61
C PRO A 129 -8.84 -19.04 4.16
N ALA A 130 -9.64 -19.78 3.37
CA ALA A 130 -9.96 -19.40 1.99
C ALA A 130 -10.71 -18.06 1.91
N LEU A 131 -11.63 -17.82 2.85
CA LEU A 131 -12.39 -16.56 2.95
C LEU A 131 -11.51 -15.40 3.40
N GLY A 132 -10.62 -15.62 4.39
CA GLY A 132 -9.65 -14.62 4.83
C GLY A 132 -8.67 -14.24 3.71
N THR A 133 -8.17 -15.22 2.97
CA THR A 133 -7.27 -14.99 1.83
C THR A 133 -7.98 -14.29 0.68
N GLY A 134 -9.19 -14.73 0.34
CA GLY A 134 -10.01 -14.08 -0.68
C GLY A 134 -10.33 -12.63 -0.34
N ALA A 135 -10.60 -12.33 0.94
CA ALA A 135 -10.87 -10.97 1.38
C ALA A 135 -9.65 -10.04 1.21
N TYR A 136 -8.46 -10.43 1.69
CA TYR A 136 -7.30 -9.54 1.52
C TYR A 136 -6.87 -9.44 0.05
N ALA A 137 -6.91 -10.55 -0.71
CA ALA A 137 -6.57 -10.54 -2.13
C ALA A 137 -7.54 -9.67 -2.93
N GLY A 138 -8.85 -9.80 -2.65
CA GLY A 138 -9.88 -8.96 -3.25
C GLY A 138 -9.71 -7.48 -2.89
N GLY A 139 -9.37 -7.17 -1.64
CA GLY A 139 -9.08 -5.81 -1.21
C GLY A 139 -7.89 -5.20 -1.95
N ILE A 140 -6.79 -5.95 -2.10
CA ILE A 140 -5.62 -5.52 -2.88
C ILE A 140 -6.02 -5.20 -4.33
N VAL A 141 -6.76 -6.10 -4.99
CA VAL A 141 -7.16 -5.90 -6.39
C VAL A 141 -8.10 -4.73 -6.52
N ALA A 142 -9.13 -4.64 -5.68
CA ALA A 142 -10.09 -3.53 -5.69
C ALA A 142 -9.38 -2.18 -5.49
N GLY A 143 -8.50 -2.07 -4.50
CA GLY A 143 -7.75 -0.83 -4.22
C GLY A 143 -6.83 -0.45 -5.37
N SER A 144 -6.14 -1.43 -5.95
CA SER A 144 -5.25 -1.23 -7.10
C SER A 144 -6.02 -0.73 -8.34
N SER A 145 -7.18 -1.32 -8.62
CA SER A 145 -8.03 -0.94 -9.74
C SER A 145 -8.63 0.45 -9.56
N ILE A 146 -9.11 0.78 -8.36
CA ILE A 146 -9.62 2.12 -8.02
C ILE A 146 -8.51 3.16 -8.19
N ALA A 147 -7.30 2.87 -7.68
CA ALA A 147 -6.18 3.79 -7.80
C ALA A 147 -5.75 4.01 -9.24
N ALA A 148 -5.66 2.95 -10.05
CA ALA A 148 -5.33 3.06 -11.47
C ALA A 148 -6.40 3.84 -12.26
N ALA A 149 -7.68 3.58 -11.97
CA ALA A 149 -8.80 4.28 -12.60
C ALA A 149 -8.85 5.77 -12.24
N LEU A 150 -8.53 6.11 -10.98
CA LEU A 150 -8.56 7.49 -10.49
C LEU A 150 -7.26 8.26 -10.77
N ALA A 151 -6.14 7.58 -11.05
CA ALA A 151 -4.83 8.22 -11.21
C ALA A 151 -4.82 9.32 -12.28
N ILE A 152 -5.33 9.04 -13.48
CA ILE A 152 -5.40 9.99 -14.59
C ILE A 152 -6.42 11.12 -14.35
N PRO A 153 -7.70 10.86 -14.01
CA PRO A 153 -8.67 11.94 -13.82
C PRO A 153 -8.32 12.87 -12.66
N LEU A 154 -7.67 12.35 -11.60
CA LEU A 154 -7.15 13.18 -10.51
C LEU A 154 -5.91 14.00 -10.92
N ALA A 155 -5.18 13.59 -11.96
CA ALA A 155 -4.06 14.31 -12.54
C ALA A 155 -4.48 15.22 -13.71
N GLY A 156 -5.73 15.69 -13.72
CA GLY A 156 -6.31 16.49 -14.78
C GLY A 156 -5.51 17.77 -15.13
N PRO A 157 -5.89 18.50 -16.20
CA PRO A 157 -5.08 19.54 -16.84
C PRO A 157 -4.55 20.67 -15.94
N ALA A 158 -5.18 20.87 -14.78
CA ALA A 158 -4.86 21.91 -13.80
C ALA A 158 -4.22 21.39 -12.50
N LEU A 159 -4.23 20.07 -12.24
CA LEU A 159 -3.96 19.51 -10.91
C LEU A 159 -2.61 18.80 -10.78
N ASP A 160 -1.84 18.61 -11.85
CA ASP A 160 -0.51 17.98 -11.79
C ASP A 160 -0.52 16.53 -11.24
N TRP A 161 0.46 15.71 -11.61
CA TRP A 161 0.54 14.31 -11.16
C TRP A 161 0.75 14.21 -9.64
N ARG A 162 1.30 15.26 -9.02
CA ARG A 162 1.53 15.36 -7.58
C ARG A 162 0.25 15.36 -6.77
N HIS A 163 -0.81 16.07 -7.19
CA HIS A 163 -2.07 16.07 -6.44
C HIS A 163 -2.76 14.70 -6.48
N SER A 164 -2.71 14.02 -7.63
CA SER A 164 -3.22 12.66 -7.76
C SER A 164 -2.56 11.71 -6.76
N LEU A 165 -1.22 11.78 -6.63
CA LEU A 165 -0.47 11.01 -5.65
C LEU A 165 -0.78 11.42 -4.20
N ALA A 166 -0.97 12.71 -3.93
CA ALA A 166 -1.31 13.20 -2.59
C ALA A 166 -2.68 12.67 -2.14
N VAL A 167 -3.70 12.79 -2.99
CA VAL A 167 -5.06 12.31 -2.72
C VAL A 167 -5.06 10.80 -2.48
N LEU A 168 -4.38 10.04 -3.33
CA LEU A 168 -4.25 8.58 -3.16
C LEU A 168 -3.48 8.21 -1.89
N SER A 169 -2.49 9.00 -1.50
CA SER A 169 -1.72 8.76 -0.27
C SER A 169 -2.54 9.03 0.98
N VAL A 170 -3.33 10.10 1.00
CA VAL A 170 -4.29 10.40 2.08
C VAL A 170 -5.38 9.34 2.15
N ALA A 171 -5.92 8.92 1.00
CA ALA A 171 -6.90 7.84 0.94
C ALA A 171 -6.34 6.52 1.48
N GLY A 172 -5.03 6.26 1.31
CA GLY A 172 -4.33 5.11 1.87
C GLY A 172 -4.17 5.13 3.40
N LEU A 173 -4.23 6.30 4.04
CA LEU A 173 -4.17 6.42 5.51
C LEU A 173 -5.49 6.01 6.17
N VAL A 174 -6.62 6.16 5.48
CA VAL A 174 -7.95 5.81 6.02
C VAL A 174 -8.03 4.31 6.38
N PRO A 175 -7.60 3.37 5.52
CA PRO A 175 -7.47 1.97 5.88
C PRO A 175 -6.60 1.65 7.08
N ALA A 176 -5.52 2.40 7.31
CA ALA A 176 -4.64 2.20 8.46
C ALA A 176 -5.38 2.48 9.78
N VAL A 177 -6.16 3.58 9.81
CA VAL A 177 -6.98 3.94 10.97
C VAL A 177 -8.14 2.95 11.14
N ALA A 178 -8.83 2.61 10.05
CA ALA A 178 -9.92 1.63 10.09
C ALA A 178 -9.44 0.27 10.61
N TRP A 179 -8.25 -0.18 10.22
CA TRP A 179 -7.63 -1.40 10.73
C TRP A 179 -7.43 -1.36 12.25
N LEU A 180 -6.92 -0.25 12.79
CA LEU A 180 -6.73 -0.08 14.23
C LEU A 180 -8.05 -0.08 15.02
N LEU A 181 -9.15 0.36 14.41
CA LEU A 181 -10.47 0.37 15.04
C LEU A 181 -11.19 -0.98 14.94
N LEU A 182 -11.03 -1.69 13.81
CA LEU A 182 -11.73 -2.95 13.54
C LEU A 182 -11.05 -4.16 14.18
N VAL A 183 -9.73 -4.12 14.38
CA VAL A 183 -8.96 -5.23 14.94
C VAL A 183 -8.79 -5.08 16.44
N ARG A 184 -9.26 -6.10 17.18
CA ARG A 184 -9.07 -6.19 18.63
C ARG A 184 -7.58 -6.15 19.00
N PRO A 185 -7.22 -5.53 20.13
CA PRO A 185 -5.84 -5.53 20.61
C PRO A 185 -5.32 -6.96 20.69
N ASP A 186 -4.07 -7.13 20.25
CA ASP A 186 -3.33 -8.37 20.38
C ASP A 186 -2.94 -8.61 21.84
#